data_AF-A0A2R5LJK1-F1
#
_entry.id   AF-A0A2R5LJK1-F1
#
_cell.length_a   1.000
_cell.length_b   1.000
_cell.length_c   1.000
_cell.angle_alpha   90.00
_cell.angle_beta   90.00
_cell.angle_gamma   90.00
#
_symmetry.space_group_name_H-M   'P 1'
#
loop_
_entity.id
_entity.type
_entity.pdbx_description
1 polymer ?
#
loop_
_entity_poly.entity_id
_entity_poly.type
_entity_poly.pdbx_seq_one_letter_code
_entity_poly.pdbx_strand_id
1 'polypeptide(L)'
;MNAFLLVTLLLAGGATAGFVKLLSVPKHDGTNRVCRLTSKSALEDAILTSPVLVVRVVEDVVETETGCLADDYFQVTAQFMMHREVQFCNILVDPIKEQHAAAVGDVYIYRNGKQFPYYGKRSAETLYGAIRESTESQIKVITGKLDKSAFDQVQQAKVVGFFMKGSPEYAAYEDAWASIGASVPFYVVHDRLVAKHMKLNMVGQVAIYQPFVKQPVICPTNPASLPDILTFVKQHRRTGLNILDDYNLHDPEMNDYSRINLLAIAEVTTTKGAYMHRLLSRIMRNQSTVDLNLFNIVWIDPHNFPIVHAVMDQHGLTGKLPVFGTYNKTTGKKIWFDVDKLNMTGDKLADDENARLILEWMKLLAAGRPAPSRRWFSAVPASQTVAEGSDVILECAVEQPFGDCLWMKNGRNIGFSLNRLPHLSWKGNNLGGDCGLIIAGVKKGRDDGSWVCEVTGDSDHDTITSPAAQLIIEDAPKEEF
;
A
#
# COMPACT_ATOMS: atom_id res chain seq x y z
N MET A 1 22.92 -16.34 -38.28
CA MET A 1 23.83 -17.38 -37.75
C MET A 1 24.03 -17.11 -36.26
N ASN A 2 23.02 -17.35 -35.40
CA ASN A 2 23.07 -17.11 -33.95
C ASN A 2 21.92 -17.80 -33.19
N ALA A 3 21.40 -18.92 -33.71
CA ALA A 3 20.42 -19.77 -33.00
C ALA A 3 21.03 -21.08 -32.48
N PHE A 4 22.23 -21.44 -32.95
CA PHE A 4 22.89 -22.70 -32.62
C PHE A 4 23.78 -22.66 -31.37
N LEU A 5 24.18 -21.46 -30.89
CA LEU A 5 25.04 -21.34 -29.71
C LEU A 5 24.30 -21.55 -28.39
N LEU A 6 22.97 -21.35 -28.35
CA LEU A 6 22.18 -21.55 -27.13
C LEU A 6 21.90 -23.04 -26.85
N VAL A 7 21.85 -23.86 -27.91
CA VAL A 7 21.54 -25.29 -27.80
C VAL A 7 22.77 -26.10 -27.36
N THR A 8 23.98 -25.67 -27.70
CA THR A 8 25.22 -26.38 -27.35
C THR A 8 25.68 -26.14 -25.90
N LEU A 9 25.30 -25.04 -25.26
CA LEU A 9 25.61 -24.81 -23.84
C LEU A 9 24.77 -25.70 -22.88
N LEU A 10 23.63 -26.23 -23.35
CA LEU A 10 22.75 -27.11 -22.58
C LEU A 10 23.22 -28.58 -22.54
N LEU A 11 24.22 -28.96 -23.34
CA LEU A 11 24.65 -30.36 -23.49
C LEU A 11 26.05 -30.66 -22.90
N ALA A 12 26.73 -29.66 -22.34
CA ALA A 12 28.07 -29.81 -21.76
C ALA A 12 28.03 -29.63 -20.23
N GLY A 13 27.16 -30.38 -19.55
CA GLY A 13 27.11 -30.43 -18.10
C GLY A 13 26.37 -31.67 -17.65
N GLY A 14 27.11 -32.69 -17.21
CA GLY A 14 26.55 -33.91 -16.66
C GLY A 14 25.78 -33.63 -15.37
N ALA A 15 24.51 -33.28 -15.49
CA ALA A 15 23.46 -33.44 -14.50
C ALA A 15 22.12 -33.28 -15.22
N THR A 16 21.28 -34.32 -15.16
CA THR A 16 19.91 -34.31 -15.68
C THR A 16 19.00 -33.41 -14.84
N ALA A 17 19.34 -32.14 -14.68
CA ALA A 17 18.42 -31.12 -14.21
C ALA A 17 17.61 -30.67 -15.44
N GLY A 18 16.40 -31.21 -15.60
CA GLY A 18 15.51 -30.78 -16.68
C GLY A 18 15.31 -29.26 -16.65
N PHE A 19 15.11 -28.65 -17.82
CA PHE A 19 14.95 -27.19 -18.01
C PHE A 19 14.04 -26.52 -16.96
N VAL A 20 12.95 -27.19 -16.55
CA VAL A 20 12.01 -26.69 -15.54
C VAL A 20 12.66 -26.47 -14.16
N LYS A 21 13.67 -27.27 -13.80
CA LYS A 21 14.41 -27.13 -12.54
C LYS A 21 15.27 -25.86 -12.51
N LEU A 22 15.59 -25.27 -13.67
CA LEU A 22 16.29 -23.99 -13.78
C LEU A 22 15.39 -22.80 -13.40
N LEU A 23 14.06 -22.97 -13.38
CA LEU A 23 13.11 -21.94 -12.99
C LEU A 23 12.87 -21.90 -11.46
N SER A 24 13.43 -22.86 -10.72
CA SER A 24 13.32 -22.86 -9.25
C SER A 24 14.20 -21.79 -8.65
N VAL A 25 13.71 -21.10 -7.62
CA VAL A 25 14.54 -20.20 -6.80
C VAL A 25 15.71 -21.02 -6.24
N PRO A 26 16.97 -20.63 -6.52
CA PRO A 26 18.13 -21.33 -6.02
C PRO A 26 18.20 -21.17 -4.51
N LYS A 27 18.76 -22.19 -3.85
CA LYS A 27 19.14 -22.04 -2.45
C LYS A 27 20.29 -21.04 -2.35
N HIS A 28 20.31 -20.30 -1.24
CA HIS A 28 21.44 -19.43 -0.92
C HIS A 28 22.74 -20.24 -0.93
N ASP A 29 23.76 -19.75 -1.63
CA ASP A 29 25.04 -20.44 -1.77
C ASP A 29 26.03 -20.25 -0.61
N GLY A 30 25.58 -19.57 0.46
CA GLY A 30 26.37 -19.33 1.67
C GLY A 30 27.30 -18.11 1.59
N THR A 31 27.35 -17.41 0.46
CA THR A 31 28.16 -16.19 0.31
C THR A 31 27.33 -14.95 0.66
N ASN A 32 27.71 -14.24 1.72
CA ASN A 32 27.07 -12.96 2.08
C ASN A 32 27.40 -11.88 1.02
N ARG A 33 26.35 -11.32 0.41
CA ARG A 33 26.44 -10.26 -0.62
C ARG A 33 25.83 -8.94 -0.18
N VAL A 34 25.23 -8.90 1.00
CA VAL A 34 24.52 -7.75 1.52
C VAL A 34 25.47 -6.94 2.39
N CYS A 35 25.70 -5.69 2.01
CA CYS A 35 26.55 -4.78 2.78
C CYS A 35 25.82 -4.27 4.04
N ARG A 36 26.58 -3.72 5.00
CA ARG A 36 26.01 -3.08 6.19
C ARG A 36 26.24 -1.57 6.15
N LEU A 37 25.18 -0.81 6.38
CA LEU A 37 25.19 0.65 6.49
C LEU A 37 24.78 1.05 7.91
N THR A 38 25.67 1.73 8.62
CA THR A 38 25.46 2.12 10.03
C THR A 38 25.26 3.62 10.22
N SER A 39 25.41 4.42 9.17
CA SER A 39 25.27 5.87 9.22
C SER A 39 24.59 6.42 7.98
N LYS A 40 24.08 7.65 8.10
CA LYS A 40 23.52 8.40 6.98
C LYS A 40 24.55 8.66 5.89
N SER A 41 25.79 8.99 6.25
CA SER A 41 26.86 9.22 5.27
C SER A 41 27.16 7.96 4.46
N ALA A 42 27.19 6.79 5.09
CA ALA A 42 27.38 5.53 4.38
C ALA A 42 26.24 5.23 3.38
N LEU A 43 25.00 5.59 3.74
CA LEU A 43 23.87 5.49 2.80
C LEU A 43 24.03 6.45 1.63
N GLU A 44 24.37 7.71 1.88
CA GLU A 44 24.58 8.71 0.82
C GLU A 44 25.71 8.30 -0.13
N ASP A 45 26.83 7.80 0.39
CA ASP A 45 27.94 7.28 -0.41
C ASP A 45 27.53 6.07 -1.26
N ALA A 46 26.74 5.14 -0.69
CA ALA A 46 26.23 3.98 -1.43
C ALA A 46 25.26 4.39 -2.56
N ILE A 47 24.40 5.39 -2.32
CA ILE A 47 23.48 5.93 -3.34
C ILE A 47 24.26 6.59 -4.48
N LEU A 48 25.38 7.27 -4.19
CA LEU A 48 26.19 7.94 -5.20
C LEU A 48 27.05 6.98 -6.02
N THR A 49 27.53 5.90 -5.41
CA THR A 49 28.46 4.95 -6.05
C THR A 49 27.76 3.85 -6.83
N SER A 50 26.51 3.56 -6.50
CA SER A 50 25.74 2.48 -7.13
C SER A 50 24.66 3.01 -8.08
N PRO A 51 24.60 2.56 -9.35
CA PRO A 51 23.49 2.89 -10.24
C PRO A 51 22.13 2.45 -9.69
N VAL A 52 22.11 1.29 -9.02
CA VAL A 52 20.93 0.72 -8.37
C VAL A 52 21.33 0.16 -7.01
N LEU A 53 20.83 0.77 -5.95
CA LEU A 53 21.04 0.31 -4.57
C LEU A 53 19.71 -0.18 -4.00
N VAL A 54 19.69 -1.37 -3.44
CA VAL A 54 18.53 -1.93 -2.73
C VAL A 54 18.86 -2.00 -1.25
N VAL A 55 18.05 -1.32 -0.45
CA VAL A 55 18.27 -1.19 0.99
C VAL A 55 17.14 -1.87 1.76
N ARG A 56 17.48 -2.69 2.76
CA ARG A 56 16.53 -3.23 3.75
C ARG A 56 16.79 -2.59 5.10
N VAL A 57 15.75 -2.12 5.76
CA VAL A 57 15.83 -1.53 7.11
C VAL A 57 15.83 -2.63 8.17
N VAL A 58 16.80 -2.58 9.08
CA VAL A 58 17.01 -3.58 10.13
C VAL A 58 17.26 -2.93 11.50
N GLU A 59 17.10 -3.70 12.57
CA GLU A 59 17.59 -3.34 13.91
C GLU A 59 19.02 -3.86 14.13
N ASP A 60 19.72 -3.26 15.08
CA ASP A 60 21.14 -3.56 15.36
C ASP A 60 21.38 -5.03 15.76
N VAL A 61 20.42 -5.63 16.48
CA VAL A 61 20.52 -6.99 17.04
C VAL A 61 20.25 -8.09 15.98
N VAL A 62 19.43 -7.80 14.98
CA VAL A 62 18.92 -8.78 13.99
C VAL A 62 20.02 -9.30 13.04
N GLU A 63 21.18 -8.64 12.97
CA GLU A 63 22.31 -9.11 12.15
C GLU A 63 22.98 -10.39 12.68
N THR A 64 22.94 -10.65 13.99
CA THR A 64 23.60 -11.85 14.54
C THR A 64 22.89 -13.15 14.15
N GLU A 65 21.59 -13.12 13.84
CA GLU A 65 20.83 -14.29 13.39
C GLU A 65 20.71 -14.40 11.87
N THR A 66 20.70 -13.28 11.13
CA THR A 66 20.44 -13.25 9.68
C THR A 66 21.67 -13.42 8.78
N GLY A 67 22.88 -13.38 9.36
CA GLY A 67 24.16 -13.24 8.64
C GLY A 67 24.42 -14.21 7.48
N CYS A 68 23.79 -15.40 7.47
CA CYS A 68 23.77 -16.35 6.36
C CYS A 68 22.56 -17.30 6.44
N LEU A 69 21.37 -16.82 6.84
CA LEU A 69 20.19 -17.71 6.84
C LEU A 69 19.93 -18.19 5.41
N ALA A 70 19.89 -19.51 5.23
CA ALA A 70 19.76 -20.16 3.92
C ALA A 70 18.48 -19.74 3.15
N ASP A 71 17.50 -19.18 3.88
CA ASP A 71 16.20 -18.77 3.38
C ASP A 71 16.00 -17.23 3.39
N ASP A 72 17.05 -16.41 3.64
CA ASP A 72 16.91 -14.95 3.52
C ASP A 72 16.69 -14.54 2.07
N TYR A 73 15.45 -14.17 1.74
CA TYR A 73 15.05 -13.73 0.40
C TYR A 73 15.94 -12.58 -0.14
N PHE A 74 16.47 -11.73 0.74
CA PHE A 74 17.27 -10.58 0.34
C PHE A 74 18.65 -11.01 -0.16
N GLN A 75 19.31 -11.93 0.54
CA GLN A 75 20.58 -12.54 0.11
C GLN A 75 20.41 -13.34 -1.19
N VAL A 76 19.33 -14.11 -1.30
CA VAL A 76 19.03 -14.89 -2.52
C VAL A 76 18.78 -13.96 -3.71
N THR A 77 18.13 -12.80 -3.50
CA THR A 77 17.97 -11.80 -4.56
C THR A 77 19.31 -11.20 -4.99
N ALA A 78 20.18 -10.87 -4.03
CA ALA A 78 21.52 -10.39 -4.33
C ALA A 78 22.34 -11.42 -5.13
N GLN A 79 22.18 -12.71 -4.83
CA GLN A 79 22.77 -13.80 -5.61
C GLN A 79 22.26 -13.82 -7.07
N PHE A 80 20.96 -13.62 -7.31
CA PHE A 80 20.43 -13.52 -8.68
C PHE A 80 20.98 -12.33 -9.47
N MET A 81 21.29 -11.23 -8.78
CA MET A 81 21.71 -9.97 -9.40
C MET A 81 23.23 -9.80 -9.51
N MET A 82 24.05 -10.81 -9.17
CA MET A 82 25.52 -10.73 -9.17
C MET A 82 26.14 -10.25 -10.49
N HIS A 83 25.51 -10.55 -11.62
CA HIS A 83 26.00 -10.16 -12.94
C HIS A 83 25.44 -8.80 -13.42
N ARG A 84 24.75 -8.08 -12.54
CA ARG A 84 24.21 -6.74 -12.78
C ARG A 84 24.82 -5.75 -11.79
N GLU A 85 24.80 -4.47 -12.15
CA GLU A 85 25.29 -3.37 -11.31
C GLU A 85 24.24 -3.00 -10.24
N VAL A 86 23.89 -3.95 -9.38
CA VAL A 86 22.93 -3.77 -8.28
C VAL A 86 23.61 -4.09 -6.95
N GLN A 87 23.65 -3.11 -6.05
CA GLN A 87 24.17 -3.28 -4.70
C GLN A 87 23.03 -3.54 -3.72
N PHE A 88 23.23 -4.47 -2.78
CA PHE A 88 22.27 -4.75 -1.71
C PHE A 88 22.90 -4.41 -0.37
N CYS A 89 22.15 -3.73 0.49
CA CYS A 89 22.62 -3.37 1.83
C CYS A 89 21.51 -3.44 2.88
N ASN A 90 21.86 -3.83 4.10
CA ASN A 90 21.06 -3.58 5.28
C ASN A 90 21.43 -2.20 5.84
N ILE A 91 20.46 -1.44 6.31
CA ILE A 91 20.68 -0.18 7.03
C ILE A 91 20.02 -0.24 8.40
N LEU A 92 20.70 0.28 9.42
CA LEU A 92 20.09 0.47 10.73
C LEU A 92 18.90 1.42 10.63
N VAL A 93 17.87 1.15 11.44
CA VAL A 93 16.62 1.92 11.44
C VAL A 93 16.81 3.39 11.84
N ASP A 94 17.76 3.70 12.73
CA ASP A 94 17.94 5.08 13.22
C ASP A 94 18.48 6.03 12.14
N PRO A 95 19.57 5.72 11.40
CA PRO A 95 20.05 6.55 10.30
C PRO A 95 19.01 6.88 9.22
N ILE A 96 18.11 5.93 8.92
CA ILE A 96 17.11 6.14 7.86
C ILE A 96 15.91 6.95 8.35
N LYS A 97 15.53 6.81 9.63
CA LYS A 97 14.45 7.59 10.26
C LYS A 97 14.74 9.09 10.28
N GLU A 98 16.01 9.49 10.27
CA GLU A 98 16.41 10.89 10.12
C GLU A 98 16.02 11.50 8.77
N GLN A 99 15.88 10.69 7.71
CA GLN A 99 15.48 11.17 6.38
C GLN A 99 13.97 11.15 6.18
N HIS A 100 13.30 10.08 6.64
CA HIS A 100 11.87 9.88 6.43
C HIS A 100 11.32 8.78 7.35
N ALA A 101 9.99 8.66 7.44
CA ALA A 101 9.36 7.58 8.17
C ALA A 101 9.73 6.21 7.54
N ALA A 102 10.38 5.37 8.35
CA ALA A 102 10.81 4.03 7.98
C ALA A 102 10.63 3.08 9.18
N ALA A 103 10.21 1.85 8.88
CA ALA A 103 10.03 0.77 9.83
C ALA A 103 10.99 -0.38 9.54
N VAL A 104 11.27 -1.18 10.57
CA VAL A 104 12.06 -2.40 10.43
C VAL A 104 11.38 -3.35 9.44
N GLY A 105 12.15 -3.88 8.50
CA GLY A 105 11.64 -4.71 7.41
C GLY A 105 11.16 -3.94 6.18
N ASP A 106 11.19 -2.60 6.20
CA ASP A 106 11.00 -1.80 4.98
C ASP A 106 12.14 -2.03 4.00
N VAL A 107 11.82 -1.93 2.71
CA VAL A 107 12.78 -2.11 1.62
C VAL A 107 12.62 -0.94 0.66
N TYR A 108 13.75 -0.37 0.24
CA TYR A 108 13.82 0.74 -0.70
C TYR A 108 14.73 0.38 -1.87
N ILE A 109 14.30 0.73 -3.08
CA ILE A 109 15.08 0.63 -4.30
C ILE A 109 15.49 2.06 -4.67
N TYR A 110 16.78 2.36 -4.59
CA TYR A 110 17.37 3.58 -5.08
C TYR A 110 17.84 3.37 -6.52
N ARG A 111 17.47 4.28 -7.41
CA ARG A 111 17.90 4.28 -8.82
C ARG A 111 18.22 5.69 -9.23
N ASN A 112 19.43 5.92 -9.75
CA ASN A 112 19.90 7.25 -10.16
C ASN A 112 19.68 8.32 -9.06
N GLY A 113 20.03 7.99 -7.82
CA GLY A 113 19.87 8.88 -6.66
C GLY A 113 18.44 9.05 -6.13
N LYS A 114 17.42 8.46 -6.78
CA LYS A 114 16.02 8.58 -6.37
C LYS A 114 15.54 7.33 -5.65
N GLN A 115 14.83 7.54 -4.55
CA GLN A 115 14.31 6.49 -3.68
C GLN A 115 12.91 6.04 -4.10
N PHE A 116 12.68 4.72 -4.15
CA PHE A 116 11.38 4.11 -4.39
C PHE A 116 11.08 3.07 -3.32
N PRO A 117 9.97 3.17 -2.55
CA PRO A 117 9.61 2.15 -1.59
C PRO A 117 9.16 0.86 -2.29
N TYR A 118 9.57 -0.29 -1.75
CA TYR A 118 9.14 -1.60 -2.22
C TYR A 118 8.05 -2.17 -1.30
N TYR A 119 6.83 -2.24 -1.84
CA TYR A 119 5.65 -2.74 -1.15
C TYR A 119 5.29 -4.19 -1.51
N GLY A 120 6.11 -4.86 -2.32
CA GLY A 120 5.84 -6.23 -2.71
C GLY A 120 6.18 -7.24 -1.62
N LYS A 121 5.70 -8.46 -1.83
CA LYS A 121 5.95 -9.65 -1.03
C LYS A 121 7.44 -9.81 -0.76
N ARG A 122 7.78 -10.16 0.49
CA ARG A 122 9.17 -10.42 0.92
C ARG A 122 9.67 -11.78 0.42
N SER A 123 9.83 -11.89 -0.90
CA SER A 123 10.32 -13.09 -1.59
C SER A 123 11.37 -12.71 -2.63
N ALA A 124 12.29 -13.64 -2.95
CA ALA A 124 13.39 -13.35 -3.85
C ALA A 124 12.92 -13.13 -5.30
N GLU A 125 11.94 -13.91 -5.74
CA GLU A 125 11.36 -13.83 -7.08
C GLU A 125 10.64 -12.49 -7.30
N THR A 126 9.79 -12.08 -6.34
CA THR A 126 9.06 -10.81 -6.44
C THR A 126 10.00 -9.62 -6.38
N LEU A 127 10.98 -9.61 -5.46
CA LEU A 127 11.95 -8.52 -5.35
C LEU A 127 12.83 -8.43 -6.60
N TYR A 128 13.31 -9.56 -7.14
CA TYR A 128 14.03 -9.59 -8.42
C TYR A 128 13.19 -8.97 -9.54
N GLY A 129 11.92 -9.36 -9.65
CA GLY A 129 10.97 -8.80 -10.62
C GLY A 129 10.80 -7.29 -10.47
N ALA A 130 10.67 -6.80 -9.22
CA ALA A 130 10.47 -5.38 -8.93
C ALA A 130 11.71 -4.54 -9.27
N ILE A 131 12.92 -5.02 -8.97
CA ILE A 131 14.16 -4.35 -9.35
C ILE A 131 14.29 -4.30 -10.88
N ARG A 132 13.97 -5.40 -11.57
CA ARG A 132 14.00 -5.46 -13.03
C ARG A 132 13.00 -4.49 -13.66
N GLU A 133 11.76 -4.46 -13.19
CA GLU A 133 10.76 -3.50 -13.67
C GLU A 133 11.18 -2.06 -13.37
N SER A 134 11.73 -1.79 -12.18
CA SER A 134 12.23 -0.46 -11.81
C SER A 134 13.37 0.01 -12.73
N THR A 135 14.25 -0.89 -13.15
CA THR A 135 15.43 -0.57 -13.97
C THR A 135 15.13 -0.51 -15.48
N GLU A 136 14.28 -1.40 -15.97
CA GLU A 136 13.97 -1.56 -17.40
C GLU A 136 12.71 -0.76 -17.83
N SER A 137 11.98 -0.15 -16.89
CA SER A 137 10.83 0.72 -17.21
C SER A 137 11.27 1.90 -18.05
N GLN A 138 10.39 2.28 -18.98
CA GLN A 138 10.54 3.41 -19.90
C GLN A 138 9.17 4.02 -20.18
N ILE A 139 9.15 5.26 -20.65
CA ILE A 139 7.93 5.89 -21.18
C ILE A 139 7.55 5.17 -22.48
N LYS A 140 6.38 4.57 -22.53
CA LYS A 140 5.91 3.77 -23.68
C LYS A 140 5.23 4.65 -24.72
N VAL A 141 5.70 4.64 -25.97
CA VAL A 141 5.07 5.41 -27.04
C VAL A 141 3.83 4.68 -27.58
N ILE A 142 2.71 5.39 -27.72
CA ILE A 142 1.50 4.87 -28.36
C ILE A 142 1.42 5.45 -29.77
N THR A 143 1.63 4.61 -30.78
CA THR A 143 1.66 5.00 -32.19
C THR A 143 0.43 4.56 -32.98
N GLY A 144 -0.32 3.57 -32.47
CA GLY A 144 -1.46 3.03 -33.21
C GLY A 144 -2.34 2.07 -32.42
N LYS A 145 -3.15 1.30 -33.17
CA LYS A 145 -4.18 0.41 -32.59
C LYS A 145 -3.60 -0.73 -31.75
N LEU A 146 -2.47 -1.30 -32.16
CA LEU A 146 -1.82 -2.40 -31.43
C LEU A 146 -1.34 -1.91 -30.05
N ASP A 147 -0.60 -0.80 -30.02
CA ASP A 147 -0.12 -0.18 -28.79
C ASP A 147 -1.28 0.23 -27.88
N LYS A 148 -2.35 0.78 -28.47
CA LYS A 148 -3.57 1.10 -27.73
C LYS A 148 -4.21 -0.15 -27.14
N SER A 149 -4.25 -1.26 -27.87
CA SER A 149 -4.77 -2.53 -27.35
C SER A 149 -3.95 -3.03 -26.16
N ALA A 150 -2.63 -2.95 -26.23
CA ALA A 150 -1.75 -3.29 -25.10
C ALA A 150 -1.95 -2.33 -23.92
N PHE A 151 -2.08 -1.03 -24.20
CA PHE A 151 -2.40 0.00 -23.21
C PHE A 151 -3.73 -0.27 -22.50
N ASP A 152 -4.77 -0.67 -23.23
CA ASP A 152 -6.11 -0.93 -22.68
C ASP A 152 -6.14 -2.17 -21.75
N GLN A 153 -5.20 -3.11 -21.89
CA GLN A 153 -5.11 -4.32 -21.04
C GLN A 153 -4.54 -4.04 -19.65
N VAL A 154 -3.74 -3.00 -19.48
CA VAL A 154 -3.10 -2.66 -18.20
C VAL A 154 -4.15 -2.19 -17.19
N GLN A 155 -4.33 -2.96 -16.11
CA GLN A 155 -5.34 -2.76 -15.05
C GLN A 155 -4.84 -1.91 -13.86
N GLN A 156 -3.93 -0.98 -14.11
CA GLN A 156 -3.48 0.02 -13.13
C GLN A 156 -3.62 1.42 -13.70
N ALA A 157 -3.52 2.44 -12.84
CA ALA A 157 -3.53 3.83 -13.29
C ALA A 157 -2.35 4.07 -14.25
N LYS A 158 -2.57 4.88 -15.28
CA LYS A 158 -1.57 5.17 -16.32
C LYS A 158 -1.53 6.66 -16.58
N VAL A 159 -0.34 7.24 -16.64
CA VAL A 159 -0.16 8.64 -17.04
C VAL A 159 0.12 8.68 -18.53
N VAL A 160 -0.61 9.51 -19.28
CA VAL A 160 -0.39 9.69 -20.72
C VAL A 160 -0.20 11.17 -21.03
N GLY A 161 0.88 11.49 -21.73
CA GLY A 161 1.14 12.83 -22.25
C GLY A 161 0.97 12.92 -23.76
N PHE A 162 0.47 14.05 -24.26
CA PHE A 162 0.46 14.36 -25.69
C PHE A 162 1.49 15.46 -26.00
N PHE A 163 2.59 15.09 -26.65
CA PHE A 163 3.71 15.97 -26.93
C PHE A 163 4.16 15.83 -28.37
N MET A 164 4.40 16.92 -29.08
CA MET A 164 5.03 16.85 -30.41
C MET A 164 6.51 16.48 -30.25
N LYS A 165 7.12 15.79 -31.21
CA LYS A 165 8.54 15.45 -31.13
C LYS A 165 9.39 16.72 -30.99
N GLY A 166 10.24 16.76 -29.95
CA GLY A 166 11.12 17.91 -29.65
C GLY A 166 10.44 19.06 -28.91
N SER A 167 9.21 18.90 -28.40
CA SER A 167 8.54 19.95 -27.62
C SER A 167 9.18 20.11 -26.23
N PRO A 168 9.48 21.33 -25.77
CA PRO A 168 10.16 21.57 -24.50
C PRO A 168 9.37 21.09 -23.27
N GLU A 169 8.04 21.03 -23.37
CA GLU A 169 7.14 20.57 -22.31
C GLU A 169 7.34 19.07 -21.99
N TYR A 170 7.92 18.31 -22.92
CA TYR A 170 8.18 16.89 -22.71
C TYR A 170 9.26 16.65 -21.64
N ALA A 171 10.20 17.58 -21.45
CA ALA A 171 11.27 17.43 -20.45
C ALA A 171 10.71 17.33 -19.02
N ALA A 172 9.75 18.21 -18.66
CA ALA A 172 9.10 18.16 -17.35
C ALA A 172 8.32 16.84 -17.13
N TYR A 173 7.78 16.26 -18.21
CA TYR A 173 7.10 14.97 -18.18
C TYR A 173 8.08 13.80 -17.96
N GLU A 174 9.25 13.84 -18.60
CA GLU A 174 10.33 12.87 -18.38
C GLU A 174 10.89 12.95 -16.95
N ASP A 175 11.07 14.17 -16.42
CA ASP A 175 11.48 14.37 -15.03
C ASP A 175 10.46 13.82 -14.03
N ALA A 176 9.16 13.98 -14.33
CA ALA A 176 8.08 13.43 -13.52
C ALA A 176 8.07 11.90 -13.56
N TRP A 177 8.20 11.30 -14.74
CA TRP A 177 8.36 9.85 -14.89
C TRP A 177 9.56 9.34 -14.10
N ALA A 178 10.72 10.00 -14.22
CA ALA A 178 11.92 9.60 -13.50
C ALA A 178 11.75 9.70 -11.97
N SER A 179 10.88 10.59 -11.48
CA SER A 179 10.60 10.78 -10.05
C SER A 179 9.55 9.82 -9.50
N ILE A 180 8.59 9.38 -10.32
CA ILE A 180 7.55 8.41 -9.93
C ILE A 180 8.02 6.96 -10.14
N GLY A 181 8.91 6.74 -11.12
CA GLY A 181 9.50 5.45 -11.43
C GLY A 181 8.46 4.43 -11.90
N ALA A 182 8.63 3.18 -11.48
CA ALA A 182 7.75 2.08 -11.86
C ALA A 182 6.41 2.05 -11.10
N SER A 183 6.17 2.96 -10.14
CA SER A 183 4.93 2.98 -9.35
C SER A 183 3.69 3.24 -10.20
N VAL A 184 3.82 4.00 -11.30
CA VAL A 184 2.74 4.26 -12.25
C VAL A 184 3.32 4.25 -13.66
N PRO A 185 2.81 3.47 -14.61
CA PRO A 185 3.27 3.49 -15.99
C PRO A 185 3.03 4.83 -16.70
N PHE A 186 4.04 5.28 -17.44
CA PHE A 186 3.97 6.48 -18.29
C PHE A 186 3.91 6.09 -19.76
N TYR A 187 3.11 6.85 -20.51
CA TYR A 187 2.94 6.70 -21.95
C TYR A 187 2.99 8.06 -22.64
N VAL A 188 3.47 8.10 -23.87
CA VAL A 188 3.47 9.31 -24.68
C VAL A 188 2.83 9.08 -26.03
N VAL A 189 2.08 10.07 -26.48
CA VAL A 189 1.54 10.14 -27.83
C VAL A 189 2.19 11.31 -28.55
N HIS A 190 2.66 11.09 -29.78
CA HIS A 190 3.23 12.15 -30.62
C HIS A 190 2.35 12.52 -31.82
N ASP A 191 1.40 11.66 -32.19
CA ASP A 191 0.51 11.87 -33.32
C ASP A 191 -0.85 12.41 -32.87
N ARG A 192 -1.35 13.44 -33.58
CA ARG A 192 -2.60 14.13 -33.22
C ARG A 192 -3.85 13.23 -33.42
N LEU A 193 -3.85 12.33 -34.41
CA LEU A 193 -4.97 11.41 -34.63
C LEU A 193 -5.01 10.36 -33.52
N VAL A 194 -3.85 9.84 -33.11
CA VAL A 194 -3.75 8.93 -31.95
C VAL A 194 -4.17 9.65 -30.67
N ALA A 195 -3.73 10.89 -30.44
CA ALA A 195 -4.10 11.68 -29.26
C ALA A 195 -5.63 11.87 -29.17
N LYS A 196 -6.29 12.16 -30.29
CA LYS A 196 -7.75 12.25 -30.37
C LYS A 196 -8.43 10.94 -29.96
N HIS A 197 -7.90 9.78 -30.38
CA HIS A 197 -8.41 8.47 -29.94
C HIS A 197 -8.15 8.18 -28.45
N MET A 198 -7.10 8.79 -27.88
CA MET A 198 -6.83 8.77 -26.45
C MET A 198 -7.67 9.81 -25.70
N LYS A 199 -8.42 10.71 -26.37
CA LYS A 199 -9.18 11.83 -25.78
C LYS A 199 -8.30 12.97 -25.24
N LEU A 200 -7.13 13.15 -25.86
CA LEU A 200 -6.25 14.29 -25.68
C LEU A 200 -6.41 15.22 -26.88
N ASN A 201 -6.66 16.51 -26.63
CA ASN A 201 -7.03 17.47 -27.67
C ASN A 201 -5.95 18.53 -27.92
N MET A 202 -5.11 18.82 -26.93
CA MET A 202 -4.11 19.89 -26.98
C MET A 202 -2.71 19.34 -26.68
N VAL A 203 -1.72 19.83 -27.42
CA VAL A 203 -0.30 19.54 -27.13
C VAL A 203 0.03 20.06 -25.73
N GLY A 204 0.88 19.32 -25.01
CA GLY A 204 1.24 19.58 -23.62
C GLY A 204 0.31 18.94 -22.60
N GLN A 205 -0.86 18.44 -23.01
CA GLN A 205 -1.80 17.81 -22.08
C GLN A 205 -1.23 16.53 -21.49
N VAL A 206 -1.32 16.45 -20.16
CA VAL A 206 -1.07 15.24 -19.37
C VAL A 206 -2.41 14.78 -18.80
N ALA A 207 -2.65 13.47 -18.78
CA ALA A 207 -3.87 12.89 -18.26
C ALA A 207 -3.61 11.57 -17.54
N ILE A 208 -4.49 11.22 -16.61
CA ILE A 208 -4.50 9.91 -15.94
C ILE A 208 -5.67 9.08 -16.44
N TYR A 209 -5.35 7.86 -16.85
CA TYR A 209 -6.29 6.82 -17.22
C TYR A 209 -6.33 5.83 -16.08
N GLN A 210 -7.37 5.94 -15.26
CA GLN A 210 -7.65 4.97 -14.22
C GLN A 210 -8.18 3.68 -14.86
N PRO A 211 -7.89 2.51 -14.27
CA PRO A 211 -8.48 1.27 -14.72
C PRO A 211 -9.99 1.38 -14.58
N PHE A 212 -10.69 0.76 -15.53
CA PHE A 212 -12.15 0.74 -15.60
C PHE A 212 -12.81 2.09 -15.93
N VAL A 213 -12.24 3.25 -15.61
CA VAL A 213 -12.88 4.54 -15.93
C VAL A 213 -12.78 4.85 -17.43
N LYS A 214 -13.90 5.20 -18.06
CA LYS A 214 -13.93 5.48 -19.51
C LYS A 214 -13.26 6.81 -19.88
N GLN A 215 -13.41 7.84 -19.05
CA GLN A 215 -12.88 9.17 -19.33
C GLN A 215 -11.58 9.37 -18.54
N PRO A 216 -10.48 9.77 -19.19
CA PRO A 216 -9.29 10.14 -18.46
C PRO A 216 -9.53 11.44 -17.69
N VAL A 217 -8.86 11.57 -16.56
CA VAL A 217 -8.78 12.85 -15.84
C VAL A 217 -7.67 13.66 -16.49
N ILE A 218 -7.97 14.87 -16.95
CA ILE A 218 -6.99 15.76 -17.58
C ILE A 218 -6.34 16.62 -16.49
N CYS A 219 -5.02 16.80 -16.55
CA CYS A 219 -4.31 17.74 -15.69
C CYS A 219 -4.85 19.15 -15.92
N PRO A 220 -5.27 19.88 -14.86
CA PRO A 220 -5.86 21.21 -15.02
C PRO A 220 -4.87 22.24 -15.59
N THR A 221 -3.56 22.03 -15.37
CA THR A 221 -2.50 22.91 -15.85
C THR A 221 -1.96 22.42 -17.20
N ASN A 222 -1.85 23.31 -18.18
CA ASN A 222 -1.22 23.04 -19.46
C ASN A 222 -0.52 24.32 -20.00
N PRO A 223 0.81 24.34 -20.19
CA PRO A 223 1.75 23.24 -19.95
C PRO A 223 1.96 22.97 -18.45
N ALA A 224 2.03 21.69 -18.07
CA ALA A 224 2.23 21.29 -16.68
C ALA A 224 3.74 21.29 -16.33
N SER A 225 4.09 21.90 -15.20
CA SER A 225 5.43 21.80 -14.63
C SER A 225 5.64 20.45 -13.91
N LEU A 226 6.89 20.13 -13.53
CA LEU A 226 7.18 18.92 -12.74
C LEU A 226 6.33 18.85 -11.44
N PRO A 227 6.28 19.90 -10.60
CA PRO A 227 5.41 19.90 -9.41
C PRO A 227 3.91 19.69 -9.72
N ASP A 228 3.42 20.26 -10.82
CA ASP A 228 2.03 20.09 -11.25
C ASP A 228 1.74 18.62 -11.58
N ILE A 229 2.63 17.97 -12.35
CA ILE A 229 2.47 16.56 -12.73
C ILE A 229 2.55 15.65 -11.50
N LEU A 230 3.53 15.86 -10.61
CA LEU A 230 3.67 15.06 -9.39
C LEU A 230 2.44 15.16 -8.49
N THR A 231 1.95 16.38 -8.28
CA THR A 231 0.75 16.63 -7.46
C THR A 231 -0.48 16.02 -8.10
N PHE A 232 -0.65 16.23 -9.41
CA PHE A 232 -1.75 15.68 -10.19
C PHE A 232 -1.77 14.15 -10.13
N VAL A 233 -0.62 13.50 -10.30
CA VAL A 233 -0.49 12.05 -10.21
C VAL A 233 -0.82 11.55 -8.81
N LYS A 234 -0.27 12.16 -7.77
CA LYS A 234 -0.57 11.77 -6.38
C LYS A 234 -2.07 11.85 -6.06
N GLN A 235 -2.75 12.88 -6.55
CA GLN A 235 -4.19 13.09 -6.29
C GLN A 235 -5.09 12.12 -7.07
N HIS A 236 -4.72 11.78 -8.31
CA HIS A 236 -5.63 11.08 -9.23
C HIS A 236 -5.19 9.65 -9.58
N ARG A 237 -4.02 9.19 -9.14
CA ARG A 237 -3.59 7.78 -9.35
C ARG A 237 -4.47 6.79 -8.60
N ARG A 238 -5.05 7.20 -7.47
CA ARG A 238 -5.86 6.35 -6.61
C ARG A 238 -7.14 5.96 -7.33
N THR A 239 -7.46 4.67 -7.30
CA THR A 239 -8.64 4.12 -7.95
C THR A 239 -9.64 3.68 -6.89
N GLY A 240 -10.93 3.59 -7.25
CA GLY A 240 -11.95 3.03 -6.36
C GLY A 240 -11.84 1.52 -6.19
N LEU A 241 -11.18 0.82 -7.13
CA LEU A 241 -11.01 -0.63 -7.17
C LEU A 241 -9.54 -0.98 -7.40
N ASN A 242 -8.85 -1.35 -6.34
CA ASN A 242 -7.43 -1.70 -6.33
C ASN A 242 -7.27 -3.23 -6.34
N ILE A 243 -6.46 -3.74 -7.26
CA ILE A 243 -6.18 -5.17 -7.38
C ILE A 243 -4.95 -5.50 -6.55
N LEU A 244 -5.10 -6.43 -5.60
CA LEU A 244 -3.98 -6.95 -4.83
C LEU A 244 -3.18 -7.93 -5.69
N ASP A 245 -1.86 -7.77 -5.70
CA ASP A 245 -0.90 -8.65 -6.35
C ASP A 245 0.38 -8.79 -5.51
N ASP A 246 1.32 -9.61 -5.97
CA ASP A 246 2.56 -9.86 -5.24
C ASP A 246 3.42 -8.59 -5.08
N TYR A 247 3.26 -7.56 -5.92
CA TYR A 247 4.09 -6.36 -5.92
C TYR A 247 3.56 -5.23 -5.02
N ASN A 248 2.31 -5.32 -4.54
CA ASN A 248 1.66 -4.29 -3.75
C ASN A 248 1.07 -4.77 -2.41
N LEU A 249 1.43 -5.98 -1.97
CA LEU A 249 0.90 -6.64 -0.76
C LEU A 249 1.03 -5.79 0.53
N HIS A 250 2.09 -4.98 0.64
CA HIS A 250 2.37 -4.11 1.77
C HIS A 250 2.14 -2.63 1.45
N ASP A 251 1.45 -2.30 0.36
CA ASP A 251 1.18 -0.91 -0.01
C ASP A 251 0.20 -0.29 0.98
N PRO A 252 0.55 0.82 1.65
CA PRO A 252 -0.37 1.53 2.55
C PRO A 252 -1.70 1.92 1.89
N GLU A 253 -1.73 2.13 0.56
CA GLU A 253 -2.96 2.44 -0.17
C GLU A 253 -3.97 1.28 -0.20
N MET A 254 -3.52 0.03 0.03
CA MET A 254 -4.43 -1.12 0.17
C MET A 254 -5.27 -1.05 1.45
N ASN A 255 -4.84 -0.28 2.45
CA ASN A 255 -5.57 -0.07 3.69
C ASN A 255 -5.78 1.44 3.94
N ASP A 256 -6.33 2.15 2.96
CA ASP A 256 -6.62 3.58 3.08
C ASP A 256 -7.75 3.82 4.11
N TYR A 257 -7.39 4.04 5.37
CA TYR A 257 -8.33 4.25 6.48
C TYR A 257 -9.15 5.55 6.35
N SER A 258 -8.72 6.50 5.51
CA SER A 258 -9.52 7.68 5.17
C SER A 258 -10.79 7.31 4.38
N ARG A 259 -10.79 6.13 3.73
CA ARG A 259 -11.90 5.61 2.93
C ARG A 259 -12.58 4.41 3.60
N ILE A 260 -13.77 4.06 3.11
CA ILE A 260 -14.43 2.82 3.50
C ILE A 260 -13.71 1.68 2.78
N ASN A 261 -12.91 0.92 3.52
CA ASN A 261 -12.23 -0.26 2.99
C ASN A 261 -13.24 -1.39 2.79
N LEU A 262 -13.35 -1.83 1.54
CA LEU A 262 -14.18 -2.93 1.10
C LEU A 262 -13.28 -4.04 0.57
N LEU A 263 -13.55 -5.28 0.96
CA LEU A 263 -12.92 -6.47 0.43
C LEU A 263 -13.84 -7.07 -0.62
N ALA A 264 -13.31 -7.33 -1.81
CA ALA A 264 -13.93 -8.13 -2.86
C ALA A 264 -13.07 -9.37 -3.08
N ILE A 265 -13.48 -10.52 -2.53
CA ILE A 265 -12.72 -11.76 -2.61
C ILE A 265 -13.43 -12.70 -3.57
N ALA A 266 -12.80 -13.00 -4.71
CA ALA A 266 -13.33 -13.91 -5.69
C ALA A 266 -12.26 -14.41 -6.67
N GLU A 267 -12.42 -15.63 -7.14
CA GLU A 267 -11.54 -16.21 -8.15
C GLU A 267 -12.03 -15.83 -9.56
N VAL A 268 -11.24 -15.03 -10.30
CA VAL A 268 -11.59 -14.61 -11.68
C VAL A 268 -11.71 -15.81 -12.62
N THR A 269 -11.11 -16.94 -12.29
CA THR A 269 -11.19 -18.20 -13.04
C THR A 269 -12.56 -18.89 -12.94
N THR A 270 -13.40 -18.54 -11.94
CA THR A 270 -14.74 -19.09 -11.75
C THR A 270 -15.81 -18.24 -12.43
N THR A 271 -16.95 -18.83 -12.81
CA THR A 271 -18.06 -18.09 -13.44
C THR A 271 -18.58 -16.96 -12.56
N LYS A 272 -18.80 -17.22 -11.26
CA LYS A 272 -19.29 -16.20 -10.31
C LYS A 272 -18.25 -15.12 -10.04
N GLY A 273 -16.98 -15.49 -9.90
CA GLY A 273 -15.91 -14.52 -9.65
C GLY A 273 -15.60 -13.64 -10.86
N ALA A 274 -15.52 -14.22 -12.06
CA ALA A 274 -15.42 -13.46 -13.31
C ALA A 274 -16.58 -12.46 -13.48
N TYR A 275 -17.80 -12.91 -13.18
CA TYR A 275 -18.99 -12.06 -13.20
C TYR A 275 -18.88 -10.90 -12.20
N MET A 276 -18.52 -11.17 -10.95
CA MET A 276 -18.34 -10.17 -9.90
C MET A 276 -17.27 -9.14 -10.28
N HIS A 277 -16.10 -9.58 -10.76
CA HIS A 277 -15.03 -8.69 -11.22
C HIS A 277 -15.53 -7.75 -12.33
N ARG A 278 -16.22 -8.31 -13.33
CA ARG A 278 -16.80 -7.54 -14.44
C ARG A 278 -17.88 -6.56 -13.96
N LEU A 279 -18.70 -6.94 -12.99
CA LEU A 279 -19.75 -6.10 -12.43
C LEU A 279 -19.17 -4.93 -11.63
N LEU A 280 -18.24 -5.17 -10.71
CA LEU A 280 -17.55 -4.11 -9.97
C LEU A 280 -16.80 -3.18 -10.91
N SER A 281 -16.09 -3.75 -11.90
CA SER A 281 -15.46 -2.99 -12.99
C SER A 281 -16.48 -2.07 -13.66
N ARG A 282 -17.66 -2.59 -14.04
CA ARG A 282 -18.76 -1.82 -14.66
C ARG A 282 -19.24 -0.67 -13.76
N ILE A 283 -19.39 -0.92 -12.46
CA ILE A 283 -19.80 0.10 -11.48
C ILE A 283 -18.76 1.22 -11.45
N MET A 284 -17.46 0.90 -11.42
CA MET A 284 -16.39 1.90 -11.44
C MET A 284 -16.35 2.69 -12.76
N ARG A 285 -16.76 2.10 -13.89
CA ARG A 285 -16.75 2.78 -15.21
C ARG A 285 -17.81 3.86 -15.34
N ASN A 286 -18.92 3.69 -14.63
CA ASN A 286 -20.14 4.43 -14.87
C ASN A 286 -20.31 5.50 -13.79
N GLN A 287 -20.83 6.66 -14.20
CA GLN A 287 -21.24 7.67 -13.23
C GLN A 287 -22.35 7.09 -12.35
N SER A 288 -22.18 7.22 -11.05
CA SER A 288 -23.07 6.62 -10.06
C SER A 288 -23.63 7.70 -9.13
N THR A 289 -24.76 7.41 -8.47
CA THR A 289 -25.34 8.29 -7.44
C THR A 289 -24.55 8.29 -6.13
N VAL A 290 -23.56 7.39 -6.02
CA VAL A 290 -22.65 7.26 -4.90
C VAL A 290 -21.30 7.86 -5.30
N ASP A 291 -20.72 8.67 -4.43
CA ASP A 291 -19.33 9.09 -4.60
C ASP A 291 -18.40 7.90 -4.32
N LEU A 292 -17.95 7.25 -5.39
CA LEU A 292 -17.10 6.07 -5.32
C LEU A 292 -15.70 6.39 -4.76
N ASN A 293 -15.30 7.66 -4.71
CA ASN A 293 -14.03 8.08 -4.11
C ASN A 293 -14.00 7.88 -2.60
N LEU A 294 -15.17 7.75 -1.95
CA LEU A 294 -15.28 7.41 -0.53
C LEU A 294 -14.86 5.99 -0.19
N PHE A 295 -14.71 5.12 -1.21
CA PHE A 295 -14.45 3.70 -1.03
C PHE A 295 -13.06 3.33 -1.52
N ASN A 296 -12.45 2.37 -0.82
CA ASN A 296 -11.28 1.64 -1.26
C ASN A 296 -11.67 0.17 -1.40
N ILE A 297 -12.04 -0.27 -2.60
CA ILE A 297 -12.35 -1.68 -2.85
C ILE A 297 -11.05 -2.40 -3.18
N VAL A 298 -10.63 -3.32 -2.32
CA VAL A 298 -9.49 -4.20 -2.54
C VAL A 298 -10.00 -5.51 -3.13
N TRP A 299 -9.65 -5.76 -4.39
CA TRP A 299 -9.89 -7.03 -5.07
C TRP A 299 -8.79 -8.04 -4.70
N ILE A 300 -9.20 -9.19 -4.19
CA ILE A 300 -8.32 -10.28 -3.80
C ILE A 300 -8.75 -11.53 -4.57
N ASP A 301 -7.83 -12.07 -5.38
CA ASP A 301 -8.04 -13.34 -6.07
C ASP A 301 -7.36 -14.50 -5.29
N PRO A 302 -8.13 -15.42 -4.67
CA PRO A 302 -7.56 -16.58 -3.98
C PRO A 302 -6.71 -17.50 -4.87
N HIS A 303 -6.84 -17.44 -6.20
CA HIS A 303 -5.94 -18.14 -7.13
C HIS A 303 -4.50 -17.64 -7.00
N ASN A 304 -4.30 -16.33 -6.82
CA ASN A 304 -2.99 -15.73 -6.62
C ASN A 304 -2.54 -15.84 -5.16
N PHE A 305 -3.50 -15.86 -4.22
CA PHE A 305 -3.24 -15.94 -2.79
C PHE A 305 -3.99 -17.11 -2.13
N PRO A 306 -3.53 -18.36 -2.29
CA PRO A 306 -4.23 -19.53 -1.74
C PRO A 306 -4.44 -19.47 -0.20
N ILE A 307 -3.57 -18.76 0.52
CA ILE A 307 -3.69 -18.54 1.97
C ILE A 307 -5.03 -17.88 2.37
N VAL A 308 -5.66 -17.15 1.45
CA VAL A 308 -6.96 -16.49 1.67
C VAL A 308 -8.04 -17.50 2.04
N HIS A 309 -8.01 -18.72 1.49
CA HIS A 309 -8.97 -19.77 1.86
C HIS A 309 -8.88 -20.10 3.36
N ALA A 310 -7.68 -20.24 3.91
CA ALA A 310 -7.48 -20.50 5.33
C ALA A 310 -7.94 -19.32 6.22
N VAL A 311 -7.70 -18.08 5.78
CA VAL A 311 -8.19 -16.87 6.47
C VAL A 311 -9.71 -16.81 6.45
N MET A 312 -10.34 -17.13 5.31
CA MET A 312 -11.80 -17.17 5.17
C MET A 312 -12.43 -18.20 6.10
N ASP A 313 -11.80 -19.37 6.27
CA ASP A 313 -12.26 -20.41 7.20
C ASP A 313 -12.32 -19.91 8.64
N GLN A 314 -11.27 -19.19 9.08
CA GLN A 314 -11.21 -18.58 10.41
C GLN A 314 -12.32 -17.53 10.65
N HIS A 315 -12.89 -16.97 9.59
CA HIS A 315 -13.94 -15.95 9.66
C HIS A 315 -15.36 -16.46 9.36
N GLY A 316 -15.54 -17.78 9.21
CA GLY A 316 -16.83 -18.42 8.94
C GLY A 316 -17.33 -18.24 7.50
N LEU A 317 -16.39 -18.06 6.57
CA LEU A 317 -16.63 -17.88 5.12
C LEU A 317 -16.18 -19.08 4.29
N THR A 318 -15.96 -20.23 4.92
CA THR A 318 -15.57 -21.49 4.26
C THR A 318 -16.44 -21.78 3.02
N GLY A 319 -15.79 -21.89 1.86
CA GLY A 319 -16.45 -22.17 0.58
C GLY A 319 -17.40 -21.09 0.07
N LYS A 320 -17.48 -19.92 0.72
CA LYS A 320 -18.35 -18.81 0.33
C LYS A 320 -17.60 -17.85 -0.59
N LEU A 321 -17.44 -18.22 -1.85
CA LEU A 321 -16.94 -17.32 -2.89
C LEU A 321 -18.01 -17.10 -3.97
N PRO A 322 -18.19 -15.85 -4.49
CA PRO A 322 -17.50 -14.62 -4.11
C PRO A 322 -18.03 -14.03 -2.78
N VAL A 323 -17.22 -13.22 -2.10
CA VAL A 323 -17.67 -12.36 -0.99
C VAL A 323 -17.32 -10.90 -1.24
N PHE A 324 -18.18 -10.01 -0.78
CA PHE A 324 -18.01 -8.57 -0.87
C PHE A 324 -18.46 -7.92 0.44
N GLY A 325 -17.62 -7.12 1.09
CA GLY A 325 -17.92 -6.66 2.45
C GLY A 325 -16.88 -5.74 3.05
N THR A 326 -17.15 -5.26 4.26
CA THR A 326 -16.17 -4.59 5.11
C THR A 326 -15.63 -5.56 6.16
N TYR A 327 -14.36 -5.40 6.49
CA TYR A 327 -13.73 -6.07 7.61
C TYR A 327 -12.83 -5.08 8.34
N ASN A 328 -13.11 -4.83 9.62
CA ASN A 328 -12.27 -4.01 10.46
C ASN A 328 -11.42 -4.93 11.34
N LYS A 329 -10.12 -5.02 11.05
CA LYS A 329 -9.17 -5.87 11.78
C LYS A 329 -9.11 -5.56 13.28
N THR A 330 -9.17 -4.29 13.65
CA THR A 330 -9.05 -3.82 15.04
C THR A 330 -10.25 -4.22 15.90
N THR A 331 -11.46 -4.11 15.35
CA THR A 331 -12.71 -4.38 16.08
C THR A 331 -13.29 -5.77 15.82
N GLY A 332 -12.79 -6.48 14.81
CA GLY A 332 -13.36 -7.74 14.30
C GLY A 332 -14.73 -7.57 13.65
N LYS A 333 -15.26 -6.34 13.52
CA LYS A 333 -16.58 -6.09 12.93
C LYS A 333 -16.54 -6.37 11.44
N LYS A 334 -17.52 -7.16 10.99
CA LYS A 334 -17.69 -7.58 9.59
C LYS A 334 -19.10 -7.24 9.10
N ILE A 335 -19.20 -6.64 7.92
CA ILE A 335 -20.48 -6.37 7.25
C ILE A 335 -20.35 -6.90 5.82
N TRP A 336 -21.03 -8.01 5.54
CA TRP A 336 -21.01 -8.63 4.21
C TRP A 336 -22.25 -8.24 3.42
N PHE A 337 -22.05 -7.95 2.13
CA PHE A 337 -23.13 -7.89 1.17
C PHE A 337 -23.64 -9.31 0.91
N ASP A 338 -24.96 -9.44 0.83
CA ASP A 338 -25.62 -10.70 0.52
C ASP A 338 -25.56 -10.96 -1.00
N VAL A 339 -24.50 -11.64 -1.42
CA VAL A 339 -24.23 -11.96 -2.84
C VAL A 339 -25.28 -12.88 -3.46
N ASP A 340 -26.05 -13.61 -2.64
CA ASP A 340 -27.09 -14.51 -3.14
C ASP A 340 -28.32 -13.75 -3.66
N LYS A 341 -28.43 -12.45 -3.34
CA LYS A 341 -29.43 -11.54 -3.95
C LYS A 341 -29.10 -11.18 -5.40
N LEU A 342 -27.89 -11.44 -5.87
CA LEU A 342 -27.48 -11.08 -7.23
C LEU A 342 -28.00 -12.09 -8.24
N ASN A 343 -28.70 -11.60 -9.26
CA ASN A 343 -29.08 -12.43 -10.40
C ASN A 343 -27.91 -12.57 -11.37
N MET A 344 -27.16 -13.67 -11.28
CA MET A 344 -25.94 -13.88 -12.09
C MET A 344 -26.20 -14.54 -13.46
N THR A 345 -27.40 -14.39 -14.04
CA THR A 345 -27.75 -14.89 -15.39
C THR A 345 -26.91 -14.27 -16.51
N GLY A 346 -26.32 -13.09 -16.27
CA GLY A 346 -25.41 -12.43 -17.21
C GLY A 346 -26.09 -11.57 -18.28
N ASP A 347 -27.41 -11.43 -18.24
CA ASP A 347 -28.13 -10.50 -19.12
C ASP A 347 -28.04 -9.04 -18.62
N LYS A 348 -28.32 -8.09 -19.53
CA LYS A 348 -28.13 -6.65 -19.24
C LYS A 348 -29.06 -6.15 -18.12
N LEU A 349 -30.29 -6.64 -18.05
CA LEU A 349 -31.26 -6.21 -17.03
C LEU A 349 -30.83 -6.69 -15.65
N ALA A 350 -30.40 -7.95 -15.55
CA ALA A 350 -29.82 -8.51 -14.34
C ALA A 350 -28.58 -7.73 -13.89
N ASP A 351 -27.70 -7.36 -14.82
CA ASP A 351 -26.53 -6.54 -14.49
C ASP A 351 -26.89 -5.14 -13.96
N ASP A 352 -27.87 -4.47 -14.57
CA ASP A 352 -28.29 -3.13 -14.16
C ASP A 352 -28.92 -3.17 -12.76
N GLU A 353 -29.74 -4.18 -12.48
CA GLU A 353 -30.34 -4.38 -11.15
C GLU A 353 -29.29 -4.77 -10.10
N ASN A 354 -28.37 -5.68 -10.43
CA ASN A 354 -27.28 -6.06 -9.53
C ASN A 354 -26.37 -4.87 -9.19
N ALA A 355 -26.03 -4.04 -10.17
CA ALA A 355 -25.27 -2.82 -9.94
C ALA A 355 -26.03 -1.86 -9.01
N ARG A 356 -27.35 -1.73 -9.19
CA ARG A 356 -28.22 -0.92 -8.32
C ARG A 356 -28.19 -1.42 -6.88
N LEU A 357 -28.32 -2.73 -6.66
CA LEU A 357 -28.28 -3.35 -5.32
C LEU A 357 -26.94 -3.11 -4.61
N ILE A 358 -25.83 -3.27 -5.31
CA ILE A 358 -24.49 -3.01 -4.75
C ILE A 358 -24.34 -1.54 -4.40
N LEU A 359 -24.71 -0.63 -5.31
CA LEU A 359 -24.61 0.81 -5.08
C LEU A 359 -25.52 1.27 -3.91
N GLU A 360 -26.72 0.72 -3.79
CA GLU A 360 -27.62 1.01 -2.67
C GLU A 360 -27.02 0.56 -1.34
N TRP A 361 -26.46 -0.65 -1.28
CA TRP A 361 -25.76 -1.14 -0.10
C TRP A 361 -24.52 -0.29 0.26
N MET A 362 -23.71 0.07 -0.74
CA MET A 362 -22.60 0.99 -0.55
C MET A 362 -23.07 2.36 -0.03
N LYS A 363 -24.18 2.89 -0.56
CA LYS A 363 -24.78 4.14 -0.07
C LYS A 363 -25.19 4.05 1.39
N LEU A 364 -25.74 2.92 1.83
CA LEU A 364 -26.06 2.70 3.25
C LEU A 364 -24.80 2.65 4.12
N LEU A 365 -23.73 2.02 3.65
CA LEU A 365 -22.44 2.07 4.34
C LEU A 365 -21.89 3.49 4.45
N ALA A 366 -21.98 4.28 3.37
CA ALA A 366 -21.57 5.68 3.37
C ALA A 366 -22.45 6.54 4.26
N ALA A 367 -23.76 6.30 4.33
CA ALA A 367 -24.68 7.04 5.20
C ALA A 367 -24.51 6.68 6.69
N GLY A 368 -24.12 5.44 6.98
CA GLY A 368 -23.68 5.03 8.32
C GLY A 368 -22.29 5.56 8.68
N ARG A 369 -21.56 6.10 7.70
CA ARG A 369 -20.38 6.92 7.92
C ARG A 369 -20.81 8.38 8.04
N PRO A 370 -20.33 9.12 9.03
CA PRO A 370 -20.41 10.57 8.93
C PRO A 370 -19.71 11.09 7.66
N ALA A 371 -20.21 12.20 7.11
CA ALA A 371 -19.69 12.86 5.91
C ALA A 371 -18.17 13.10 5.94
N PRO A 372 -17.48 13.15 4.78
CA PRO A 372 -16.02 13.32 4.65
C PRO A 372 -15.46 14.67 5.13
N SER A 373 -16.26 15.50 5.80
CA SER A 373 -15.81 16.65 6.58
C SER A 373 -15.51 16.31 8.06
N ARG A 374 -15.56 15.02 8.45
CA ARG A 374 -15.39 14.60 9.84
C ARG A 374 -14.01 13.98 10.09
N ARG A 375 -13.34 14.55 11.08
CA ARG A 375 -12.05 14.13 11.66
C ARG A 375 -11.99 12.62 11.90
N TRP A 376 -10.80 12.03 11.76
CA TRP A 376 -10.57 10.60 12.00
C TRP A 376 -9.23 10.35 12.70
N PHE A 377 -9.13 9.25 13.44
CA PHE A 377 -7.92 8.86 14.15
C PHE A 377 -6.90 8.22 13.19
N SER A 378 -5.75 8.85 12.98
CA SER A 378 -4.59 8.26 12.31
C SER A 378 -3.90 7.19 13.17
N ALA A 379 -4.08 7.22 14.49
CA ALA A 379 -3.72 6.15 15.42
C ALA A 379 -4.74 6.04 16.57
N VAL A 380 -5.02 4.82 17.04
CA VAL A 380 -5.94 4.54 18.16
C VAL A 380 -5.27 3.64 19.20
N PRO A 381 -5.67 3.70 20.48
CA PRO A 381 -5.02 2.92 21.51
C PRO A 381 -5.38 1.44 21.40
N ALA A 382 -4.40 0.58 21.69
CA ALA A 382 -4.56 -0.86 21.73
C ALA A 382 -4.60 -1.36 23.17
N SER A 383 -5.34 -2.46 23.40
CA SER A 383 -5.34 -3.13 24.70
C SER A 383 -4.00 -3.82 24.94
N GLN A 384 -3.51 -3.79 26.18
CA GLN A 384 -2.17 -4.25 26.52
C GLN A 384 -2.10 -4.75 27.97
N THR A 385 -1.28 -5.78 28.18
CA THR A 385 -0.99 -6.38 29.49
C THR A 385 0.46 -6.07 29.85
N VAL A 386 0.67 -5.49 31.03
CA VAL A 386 1.96 -4.92 31.44
C VAL A 386 2.27 -5.27 32.89
N ALA A 387 3.55 -5.33 33.23
CA ALA A 387 3.98 -5.57 34.61
C ALA A 387 3.85 -4.29 35.45
N GLU A 388 3.46 -4.43 36.71
CA GLU A 388 3.40 -3.32 37.65
C GLU A 388 4.77 -2.65 37.78
N GLY A 389 4.81 -1.31 37.64
CA GLY A 389 6.01 -0.50 37.67
C GLY A 389 6.62 -0.15 36.30
N SER A 390 6.14 -0.72 35.19
CA SER A 390 6.61 -0.35 33.85
C SER A 390 6.00 0.97 33.35
N ASP A 391 6.64 1.61 32.36
CA ASP A 391 6.05 2.74 31.64
C ASP A 391 5.25 2.25 30.43
N VAL A 392 4.11 2.88 30.16
CA VAL A 392 3.17 2.45 29.12
C VAL A 392 2.79 3.61 28.22
N ILE A 393 2.70 3.34 26.93
CA ILE A 393 2.23 4.31 25.94
C ILE A 393 0.90 3.83 25.35
N LEU A 394 -0.10 4.70 25.37
CA LEU A 394 -1.37 4.52 24.67
C LEU A 394 -1.36 5.42 23.44
N GLU A 395 -1.23 4.80 22.27
CA GLU A 395 -1.20 5.50 20.98
C GLU A 395 -2.52 6.23 20.72
N CYS A 396 -2.47 7.49 20.30
CA CYS A 396 -3.63 8.21 19.81
C CYS A 396 -3.21 9.39 18.94
N ALA A 397 -3.63 9.42 17.68
CA ALA A 397 -3.32 10.54 16.80
C ALA A 397 -4.49 10.83 15.86
N VAL A 398 -4.66 12.09 15.46
CA VAL A 398 -5.77 12.59 14.64
C VAL A 398 -5.23 13.45 13.51
N GLU A 399 -5.77 13.25 12.30
CA GLU A 399 -5.48 14.10 11.16
C GLU A 399 -6.48 15.27 11.13
N GLN A 400 -5.97 16.52 11.07
CA GLN A 400 -6.72 17.79 11.22
C GLN A 400 -7.22 18.06 12.66
N PRO A 401 -6.32 18.47 13.58
CA PRO A 401 -6.63 18.70 14.99
C PRO A 401 -7.38 20.03 15.19
N PHE A 402 -8.70 19.99 15.04
CA PHE A 402 -9.57 21.00 15.63
C PHE A 402 -9.95 20.51 17.03
N GLY A 403 -9.91 21.36 18.05
CA GLY A 403 -10.25 21.00 19.44
C GLY A 403 -9.12 20.37 20.26
N ASP A 404 -9.43 20.03 21.51
CA ASP A 404 -8.48 19.58 22.52
C ASP A 404 -8.48 18.05 22.67
N CYS A 405 -7.29 17.46 22.77
CA CYS A 405 -7.14 16.06 23.17
C CYS A 405 -7.56 15.87 24.64
N LEU A 406 -8.31 14.80 24.92
CA LEU A 406 -8.66 14.35 26.25
C LEU A 406 -8.64 12.83 26.34
N TRP A 407 -8.53 12.34 27.57
CA TRP A 407 -8.63 10.91 27.86
C TRP A 407 -9.77 10.64 28.83
N MET A 408 -10.40 9.49 28.65
CA MET A 408 -11.36 8.93 29.59
C MET A 408 -10.83 7.62 30.13
N LYS A 409 -11.02 7.43 31.43
CA LYS A 409 -10.67 6.20 32.13
C LYS A 409 -11.88 5.65 32.86
N ASN A 410 -12.26 4.42 32.55
CA ASN A 410 -13.45 3.76 33.11
C ASN A 410 -14.70 4.64 32.99
N GLY A 411 -14.83 5.36 31.86
CA GLY A 411 -15.92 6.29 31.59
C GLY A 411 -15.83 7.64 32.30
N ARG A 412 -14.76 7.93 33.04
CA ARG A 412 -14.52 9.22 33.69
C ARG A 412 -13.48 10.03 32.91
N ASN A 413 -13.84 11.25 32.53
CA ASN A 413 -12.91 12.19 31.89
C ASN A 413 -11.80 12.60 32.88
N ILE A 414 -10.54 12.41 32.50
CA ILE A 414 -9.37 12.79 33.32
C ILE A 414 -8.84 14.21 33.00
N GLY A 415 -9.49 14.90 32.06
CA GLY A 415 -9.23 16.29 31.66
C GLY A 415 -8.22 16.42 30.52
N PHE A 416 -8.15 17.63 29.95
CA PHE A 416 -7.18 18.02 28.91
C PHE A 416 -5.83 18.49 29.48
N SER A 417 -5.78 18.80 30.79
CA SER A 417 -4.56 19.18 31.50
C SER A 417 -4.10 18.05 32.43
N LEU A 418 -2.97 17.44 32.08
CA LEU A 418 -2.36 16.35 32.85
C LEU A 418 -1.52 16.85 34.05
N ASN A 419 -1.40 18.16 34.25
CA ASN A 419 -0.52 18.77 35.27
C ASN A 419 -0.83 18.35 36.71
N ARG A 420 -2.06 17.89 36.98
CA ARG A 420 -2.49 17.41 38.31
C ARG A 420 -2.27 15.90 38.50
N LEU A 421 -1.81 15.20 37.47
CA LEU A 421 -1.65 13.75 37.42
C LEU A 421 -0.17 13.44 37.09
N PRO A 422 0.72 13.39 38.10
CA PRO A 422 2.17 13.35 37.88
C PRO A 422 2.69 12.07 37.22
N HIS A 423 1.86 11.03 37.11
CA HIS A 423 2.18 9.77 36.44
C HIS A 423 1.72 9.76 34.98
N LEU A 424 1.11 10.83 34.48
CA LEU A 424 0.60 10.94 33.11
C LEU A 424 1.27 12.09 32.37
N SER A 425 1.66 11.85 31.13
CA SER A 425 2.16 12.89 30.23
C SER A 425 1.73 12.64 28.78
N TRP A 426 1.71 13.70 27.97
CA TRP A 426 1.45 13.55 26.54
C TRP A 426 2.67 12.95 25.85
N LYS A 427 2.43 12.00 24.94
CA LYS A 427 3.48 11.36 24.12
C LYS A 427 4.12 12.36 23.16
N GLY A 428 3.29 13.19 22.52
CA GLY A 428 3.72 14.13 21.49
C GLY A 428 3.00 15.47 21.59
N ASN A 429 2.95 16.19 20.47
CA ASN A 429 2.28 17.49 20.38
C ASN A 429 0.76 17.30 20.29
N ASN A 430 0.10 17.33 21.43
CA ASN A 430 -1.36 17.22 21.54
C ASN A 430 -2.12 18.35 20.82
N LEU A 431 -1.53 19.55 20.70
CA LEU A 431 -2.10 20.64 19.89
C LEU A 431 -1.94 20.40 18.38
N GLY A 432 -1.00 19.54 17.98
CA GLY A 432 -0.73 19.14 16.61
C GLY A 432 -1.45 17.85 16.19
N GLY A 433 -2.32 17.31 17.05
CA GLY A 433 -3.10 16.10 16.78
C GLY A 433 -2.47 14.79 17.26
N ASP A 434 -1.32 14.82 17.94
CA ASP A 434 -0.77 13.64 18.64
C ASP A 434 -1.26 13.61 20.08
N CYS A 435 -2.40 12.96 20.29
CA CYS A 435 -3.07 12.80 21.56
C CYS A 435 -2.56 11.59 22.38
N GLY A 436 -1.40 11.02 22.05
CA GLY A 436 -0.88 9.84 22.74
C GLY A 436 -0.63 10.10 24.23
N LEU A 437 -0.85 9.09 25.07
CA LEU A 437 -0.70 9.19 26.53
C LEU A 437 0.41 8.27 27.02
N ILE A 438 1.33 8.81 27.82
CA ILE A 438 2.34 8.06 28.55
C ILE A 438 1.87 7.92 30.01
N ILE A 439 1.91 6.70 30.53
CA ILE A 439 1.63 6.36 31.93
C ILE A 439 2.94 5.85 32.55
N ALA A 440 3.55 6.65 33.42
CA ALA A 440 4.81 6.32 34.07
C ALA A 440 4.58 5.50 35.35
N GLY A 441 5.33 4.42 35.51
CA GLY A 441 5.27 3.51 36.65
C GLY A 441 3.84 3.04 36.93
N VAL A 442 3.26 2.27 36.00
CA VAL A 442 1.86 1.79 36.08
C VAL A 442 1.62 1.03 37.38
N LYS A 443 0.48 1.31 38.03
CA LYS A 443 0.15 0.70 39.32
C LYS A 443 -1.18 -0.03 39.28
N LYS A 444 -1.19 -1.25 39.82
CA LYS A 444 -2.39 -2.07 39.86
C LYS A 444 -3.46 -1.45 40.77
N GLY A 445 -4.71 -1.42 40.32
CA GLY A 445 -5.82 -0.73 40.97
C GLY A 445 -5.83 0.80 40.77
N ARG A 446 -4.68 1.40 40.40
CA ARG A 446 -4.62 2.82 40.00
C ARG A 446 -4.93 2.93 38.53
N ASP A 447 -4.20 2.23 37.66
CA ASP A 447 -4.09 2.47 36.21
C ASP A 447 -4.87 1.49 35.32
N ASP A 448 -5.27 0.35 35.87
CA ASP A 448 -6.02 -0.66 35.13
C ASP A 448 -7.44 -0.22 34.76
N GLY A 449 -7.90 -0.83 33.66
CA GLY A 449 -9.23 -0.67 33.13
C GLY A 449 -9.26 -0.06 31.74
N SER A 450 -10.41 0.53 31.42
CA SER A 450 -10.75 1.00 30.08
C SER A 450 -10.26 2.41 29.84
N TRP A 451 -9.41 2.59 28.84
CA TRP A 451 -8.88 3.88 28.40
C TRP A 451 -9.42 4.24 27.01
N VAL A 452 -9.89 5.47 26.86
CA VAL A 452 -10.46 5.98 25.62
C VAL A 452 -9.88 7.36 25.34
N CYS A 453 -9.35 7.55 24.13
CA CYS A 453 -8.90 8.84 23.65
C CYS A 453 -10.08 9.57 23.01
N GLU A 454 -10.19 10.88 23.23
CA GLU A 454 -11.24 11.71 22.64
C GLU A 454 -10.67 13.07 22.24
N VAL A 455 -11.19 13.66 21.17
CA VAL A 455 -10.83 15.00 20.73
C VAL A 455 -12.09 15.84 20.64
N THR A 456 -12.14 16.94 21.40
CA THR A 456 -13.34 17.77 21.54
C THR A 456 -13.73 18.43 20.22
N GLY A 457 -15.04 18.58 20.00
CA GLY A 457 -15.58 19.38 18.91
C GLY A 457 -15.78 20.86 19.20
N ASP A 458 -16.11 21.59 18.13
CA ASP A 458 -16.54 22.99 18.15
C ASP A 458 -17.91 23.13 17.43
N SER A 459 -18.28 24.35 17.02
CA SER A 459 -19.54 24.60 16.31
C SER A 459 -19.67 23.89 14.96
N ASP A 460 -18.54 23.56 14.33
CA ASP A 460 -18.48 23.08 12.94
C ASP A 460 -17.92 21.65 12.85
N HIS A 461 -17.41 21.09 13.96
CA HIS A 461 -16.79 19.76 14.03
C HIS A 461 -17.27 18.96 15.25
N ASP A 462 -17.76 17.73 15.06
CA ASP A 462 -18.24 16.86 16.15
C ASP A 462 -17.12 16.16 16.93
N THR A 463 -17.20 16.10 18.26
CA THR A 463 -16.26 15.33 19.11
C THR A 463 -16.07 13.90 18.57
N ILE A 464 -14.81 13.46 18.47
CA ILE A 464 -14.46 12.10 18.04
C ILE A 464 -13.85 11.31 19.19
N THR A 465 -14.24 10.04 19.31
CA THR A 465 -13.87 9.17 20.43
C THR A 465 -13.31 7.86 19.90
N SER A 466 -12.17 7.40 20.42
CA SER A 466 -11.52 6.17 20.01
C SER A 466 -12.27 4.94 20.54
N PRO A 467 -12.00 3.74 20.00
CA PRO A 467 -12.32 2.51 20.71
C PRO A 467 -11.64 2.48 22.09
N ALA A 468 -12.24 1.73 23.02
CA ALA A 468 -11.68 1.51 24.34
C ALA A 468 -10.52 0.50 24.30
N ALA A 469 -9.39 0.88 24.91
CA ALA A 469 -8.25 0.03 25.17
C ALA A 469 -8.26 -0.46 26.63
N GLN A 470 -8.19 -1.76 26.84
CA GLN A 470 -8.05 -2.33 28.17
C GLN A 470 -6.57 -2.38 28.57
N LEU A 471 -6.24 -1.73 29.69
CA LEU A 471 -4.94 -1.86 30.33
C LEU A 471 -5.04 -2.86 31.49
N ILE A 472 -4.34 -3.97 31.38
CA ILE A 472 -4.30 -5.03 32.39
C ILE A 472 -2.91 -4.99 33.04
N ILE A 473 -2.85 -4.86 34.37
CA ILE A 473 -1.60 -4.78 35.10
C ILE A 473 -1.40 -6.06 35.92
N GLU A 474 -0.30 -6.75 35.64
CA GLU A 474 0.10 -7.97 36.33
C GLU A 474 1.15 -7.65 37.40
N ASP A 475 1.19 -8.46 38.46
CA ASP A 475 2.14 -8.26 39.54
C ASP A 475 3.56 -8.44 38.99
N ALA A 476 4.51 -7.60 39.42
CA ALA A 476 5.91 -7.78 39.04
C ALA A 476 6.40 -9.18 39.43
N PRO A 477 7.18 -9.87 38.58
CA PRO A 477 7.71 -11.18 38.92
C PRO A 477 8.51 -11.08 40.22
N LYS A 478 8.18 -11.93 41.20
CA LYS A 478 8.95 -12.04 42.43
C LYS A 478 10.34 -12.55 42.05
N GLU A 479 11.38 -11.76 42.31
CA GLU A 479 12.74 -12.29 42.31
C GLU A 479 12.81 -13.40 43.38
N GLU A 480 12.92 -14.65 42.92
CA GLU A 480 13.26 -15.77 43.78
C GLU A 480 14.74 -15.60 44.17
N PHE A 481 14.97 -15.24 45.44
CA PHE A 481 16.29 -15.19 46.07
C PHE A 481 16.75 -16.56 46.56
#